data_AF-A0A9J7J3X0-F1
#
_entry.id   AF-A0A9J7J3X0-F1
#
_cell.length_a   1.000
_cell.length_b   1.000
_cell.length_c   1.000
_cell.angle_alpha   90.00
_cell.angle_beta   90.00
_cell.angle_gamma   90.00
#
_symmetry.space_group_name_H-M   'P 1'
#
loop_
_entity.id
_entity.type
_entity.pdbx_description
1 polymer ?
#
loop_
_entity_poly.entity_id
_entity_poly.type
_entity_poly.pdbx_seq_one_letter_code
_entity_poly.pdbx_strand_id
1 'polypeptide(L)'
;MDLFNRIYCVLFTIATVLSLTYSIEIPEEFQKSNHSNNWAVLVDTSRFWFNYRHVANVLSIYRSVKRLGIPDSQIILMISDDMACNPRNPRPATIFNNAHEQINVYGDDVEVDYRGYEVSVENFVRLLTGRVPPDTPRSKRLLTDEGSNILIYLTGHGGDGFLKFQDSEEITSQELADALEQMWEKRRYNEIFFIIDTCQASSMYEKFYSPNILATASSLVGEDSLSHHVDSAIGVYIIDRYTYYVLEFLENVHPNSKRTMSEFLAVCPKSACLSTVGVRRDLFKRDPDKVPITDFFGSVRPVIITTDPIDILDTPKRKKKPENKTKSPVKREYLPQFPVHLVSNTKTG
;
A
#
# COMPACT_ATOMS: atom_id res chain seq x y z
N MET A 1 12.15 37.48 63.52
CA MET A 1 12.20 36.16 62.84
C MET A 1 11.16 36.01 61.73
N ASP A 2 10.28 36.98 61.49
CA ASP A 2 9.17 36.82 60.52
C ASP A 2 9.49 37.18 59.06
N LEU A 3 10.46 38.05 58.80
CA LEU A 3 10.77 38.48 57.44
C LEU A 3 11.53 37.41 56.65
N PHE A 4 12.42 36.68 57.32
CA PHE A 4 13.27 35.65 56.70
C PHE A 4 12.45 34.42 56.28
N ASN A 5 11.49 33.99 57.10
CA ASN A 5 10.58 32.88 56.78
C ASN A 5 9.62 33.21 55.64
N ARG A 6 9.14 34.46 55.54
CA ARG A 6 8.29 34.89 54.42
C ARG A 6 9.01 34.88 53.08
N ILE A 7 10.28 35.32 53.06
CA ILE A 7 11.10 35.29 51.84
C ILE A 7 11.39 33.85 51.41
N TYR A 8 11.68 32.95 52.36
CA TYR A 8 11.90 31.54 52.07
C TYR A 8 10.65 30.85 51.54
N CYS A 9 9.47 31.10 52.12
CA CYS A 9 8.21 30.57 51.59
C CYS A 9 7.90 31.09 50.19
N VAL A 10 8.12 32.38 49.91
CA VAL A 10 7.89 32.96 48.58
C VAL A 10 8.86 32.34 47.55
N LEU A 11 10.15 32.25 47.87
CA LEU A 11 11.15 31.62 46.99
C LEU A 11 10.85 30.14 46.74
N PHE A 12 10.42 29.41 47.78
CA PHE A 12 10.03 27.99 47.65
C PHE A 12 8.78 27.82 46.80
N THR A 13 7.77 28.69 46.96
CA THR A 13 6.56 28.66 46.10
C THR A 13 6.88 28.99 44.65
N ILE A 14 7.74 29.97 44.39
CA ILE A 14 8.20 30.32 43.04
C ILE A 14 8.97 29.14 42.42
N ALA A 15 9.87 28.50 43.17
CA ALA A 15 10.61 27.33 42.71
C ALA A 15 9.69 26.13 42.39
N THR A 16 8.65 25.90 43.20
CA THR A 16 7.65 24.82 42.94
C THR A 16 6.73 25.13 41.77
N VAL A 17 6.42 26.40 41.51
CA VAL A 17 5.62 26.79 40.32
C VAL A 17 6.46 26.70 39.05
N LEU A 18 7.75 27.04 39.11
CA LEU A 18 8.69 26.89 37.99
C LEU A 18 9.02 25.43 37.64
N SER A 19 8.91 24.49 38.59
CA SER A 19 9.15 23.06 38.34
C SER A 19 7.92 22.30 37.86
N LEU A 20 6.74 22.92 37.81
CA LEU A 20 5.48 22.31 37.35
C LEU A 20 5.07 22.68 35.91
N THR A 21 5.92 23.42 35.18
CA THR A 21 5.67 23.79 33.78
C THR A 21 6.84 23.40 32.88
N TYR A 22 7.28 22.15 32.93
CA TYR A 22 7.96 21.56 31.77
C TYR A 22 6.88 21.03 30.83
N SER A 23 6.26 21.93 30.09
CA SER A 23 5.53 21.54 28.89
C SER A 23 6.57 21.01 27.91
N ILE A 24 6.41 19.78 27.45
CA ILE A 24 7.22 19.23 26.36
C ILE A 24 6.89 20.07 25.12
N GLU A 25 7.75 21.05 24.79
CA GLU A 25 7.75 21.66 23.47
C GLU A 25 8.22 20.58 22.49
N ILE A 26 7.30 20.10 21.66
CA ILE A 26 7.65 19.27 20.51
C ILE A 26 8.60 20.11 19.65
N PRO A 27 9.85 19.67 19.40
CA PRO A 27 10.79 20.44 18.59
C PRO A 27 10.15 20.86 17.27
N GLU A 28 10.39 22.09 16.79
CA GLU A 28 9.92 22.53 15.46
C GLU A 28 10.44 21.63 14.33
N GLU A 29 11.50 20.86 14.58
CA GLU A 29 12.02 19.79 13.72
C GLU A 29 11.19 18.49 13.72
N PHE A 30 10.05 18.43 14.43
CA PHE A 30 9.08 17.36 14.26
C PHE A 30 8.55 17.43 12.84
N GLN A 31 9.25 16.71 11.96
CA GLN A 31 9.27 16.85 10.53
C GLN A 31 7.83 17.05 10.03
N LYS A 32 7.53 18.24 9.51
CA LYS A 32 6.31 18.44 8.73
C LYS A 32 6.41 17.52 7.52
N SER A 33 5.84 16.33 7.65
CA SER A 33 5.68 15.40 6.54
C SER A 33 4.84 16.10 5.48
N ASN A 34 5.26 16.02 4.22
CA ASN A 34 4.51 16.61 3.10
C ASN A 34 3.18 15.88 2.84
N HIS A 35 3.01 14.70 3.43
CA HIS A 35 1.85 13.81 3.32
C HIS A 35 1.55 13.14 4.68
N SER A 36 0.33 12.63 4.86
CA SER A 36 -0.14 12.10 6.16
C SER A 36 -0.02 10.58 6.27
N ASN A 37 -0.05 9.87 5.15
CA ASN A 37 0.01 8.41 5.10
C ASN A 37 0.37 7.91 3.70
N ASN A 38 0.78 6.64 3.62
CA ASN A 38 1.11 5.96 2.37
C ASN A 38 0.18 4.75 2.18
N TRP A 39 -0.32 4.59 0.97
CA TRP A 39 -1.09 3.42 0.52
C TRP A 39 -0.37 2.71 -0.60
N ALA A 40 -0.60 1.41 -0.72
CA ALA A 40 -0.16 0.61 -1.86
C ALA A 40 -1.35 -0.10 -2.52
N VAL A 41 -1.41 -0.08 -3.84
CA VAL A 41 -2.34 -0.86 -4.65
C VAL A 41 -1.49 -1.74 -5.56
N LEU A 42 -1.49 -3.03 -5.28
CA LEU A 42 -0.58 -4.01 -5.89
C LEU A 42 -1.42 -5.04 -6.65
N VAL A 43 -1.24 -5.14 -7.96
CA VAL A 43 -2.12 -5.92 -8.84
C VAL A 43 -1.30 -6.84 -9.75
N ASP A 44 -1.50 -8.14 -9.59
CA ASP A 44 -1.23 -9.12 -10.64
C ASP A 44 -2.49 -9.29 -11.49
N THR A 45 -2.36 -9.13 -12.80
CA THR A 45 -3.51 -9.22 -13.72
C THR A 45 -3.55 -10.54 -14.49
N SER A 46 -2.58 -11.44 -14.33
CA SER A 46 -2.40 -12.61 -15.20
C SER A 46 -2.68 -13.96 -14.55
N ARG A 47 -3.46 -14.79 -15.24
CA ARG A 47 -3.80 -16.14 -14.77
C ARG A 47 -2.97 -17.23 -15.45
N PHE A 48 -3.14 -18.46 -14.98
CA PHE A 48 -2.49 -19.68 -15.46
C PHE A 48 -1.03 -19.83 -15.01
N TRP A 49 -0.61 -21.10 -14.89
CA TRP A 49 0.67 -21.49 -14.31
C TRP A 49 1.89 -20.87 -14.98
N PHE A 50 1.88 -20.68 -16.30
CA PHE A 50 2.99 -20.08 -17.03
C PHE A 50 3.23 -18.60 -16.69
N ASN A 51 2.27 -17.96 -16.01
CA ASN A 51 2.37 -16.59 -15.51
C ASN A 51 2.70 -16.50 -14.02
N TYR A 52 3.23 -17.58 -13.43
CA TYR A 52 3.68 -17.63 -12.04
C TYR A 52 4.44 -16.38 -11.59
N ARG A 53 5.35 -15.88 -12.43
CA ARG A 53 6.16 -14.68 -12.16
C ARG A 53 5.36 -13.43 -11.80
N HIS A 54 4.18 -13.19 -12.37
CA HIS A 54 3.42 -11.98 -12.06
C HIS A 54 2.87 -12.01 -10.63
N VAL A 55 2.43 -13.19 -10.16
CA VAL A 55 2.06 -13.40 -8.74
C VAL A 55 3.29 -13.28 -7.83
N ALA A 56 4.43 -13.85 -8.22
CA ALA A 56 5.66 -13.73 -7.44
C ALA A 56 6.16 -12.27 -7.36
N ASN A 57 6.05 -11.50 -8.45
CA ASN A 57 6.39 -10.09 -8.52
C ASN A 57 5.58 -9.27 -7.52
N VAL A 58 4.24 -9.35 -7.60
CA VAL A 58 3.35 -8.53 -6.75
C VAL A 58 3.52 -8.86 -5.27
N LEU A 59 3.69 -10.15 -4.93
CA LEU A 59 3.95 -10.59 -3.55
C LEU A 59 5.31 -10.12 -3.03
N SER A 60 6.32 -10.05 -3.90
CA SER A 60 7.64 -9.54 -3.53
C SER A 60 7.61 -8.03 -3.23
N ILE A 61 6.86 -7.26 -4.02
CA ILE A 61 6.65 -5.83 -3.75
C ILE A 61 5.84 -5.65 -2.46
N TYR A 62 4.78 -6.46 -2.25
CA TYR A 62 3.99 -6.46 -1.03
C TYR A 62 4.86 -6.67 0.21
N ARG A 63 5.74 -7.68 0.18
CA ARG A 63 6.71 -7.93 1.26
C ARG A 63 7.62 -6.73 1.52
N SER A 64 8.11 -6.07 0.47
CA SER A 64 8.98 -4.88 0.59
C SER A 64 8.24 -3.71 1.25
N VAL A 65 7.01 -3.47 0.83
CA VAL A 65 6.13 -2.43 1.38
C VAL A 65 5.82 -2.70 2.87
N LYS A 66 5.49 -3.95 3.23
CA LYS A 66 5.28 -4.34 4.64
C LYS A 66 6.53 -4.20 5.48
N ARG A 67 7.70 -4.64 4.97
CA ARG A 67 8.99 -4.46 5.66
C ARG A 67 9.27 -3.00 5.97
N LEU A 68 8.91 -2.10 5.06
CA LEU A 68 9.09 -0.66 5.22
C LEU A 68 7.98 0.01 6.07
N GLY A 69 7.03 -0.79 6.56
CA GLY A 69 6.13 -0.45 7.65
C GLY A 69 4.73 0.04 7.24
N ILE A 70 4.36 -0.05 5.96
CA ILE A 70 2.96 0.16 5.57
C ILE A 70 2.15 -1.04 6.07
N PRO A 71 1.10 -0.84 6.90
CA PRO A 71 0.26 -1.91 7.43
C PRO A 71 -0.71 -2.44 6.37
N ASP A 72 -1.18 -3.69 6.51
CA ASP A 72 -2.13 -4.32 5.57
C ASP A 72 -3.41 -3.51 5.37
N SER A 73 -3.87 -2.81 6.42
CA SER A 73 -5.02 -1.90 6.31
C SER A 73 -4.85 -0.75 5.31
N GLN A 74 -3.64 -0.56 4.77
CA GLN A 74 -3.26 0.44 3.77
C GLN A 74 -2.64 -0.19 2.50
N ILE A 75 -2.69 -1.52 2.36
CA ILE A 75 -2.24 -2.23 1.18
C ILE A 75 -3.46 -2.93 0.58
N ILE A 76 -3.75 -2.66 -0.68
CA ILE A 76 -4.75 -3.38 -1.45
C ILE A 76 -4.02 -4.36 -2.37
N LEU A 77 -4.18 -5.66 -2.10
CA LEU A 77 -3.54 -6.72 -2.89
C LEU A 77 -4.57 -7.45 -3.76
N MET A 78 -4.35 -7.44 -5.06
CA MET A 78 -5.17 -8.12 -6.06
C MET A 78 -4.34 -9.21 -6.74
N ILE A 79 -4.72 -10.47 -6.57
CA ILE A 79 -4.04 -11.64 -7.19
C ILE A 79 -5.04 -12.41 -8.03
N SER A 80 -4.75 -12.51 -9.33
CA SER A 80 -5.70 -13.04 -10.31
C SER A 80 -5.77 -14.57 -10.32
N ASP A 81 -4.74 -15.27 -9.82
CA ASP A 81 -4.73 -16.73 -9.72
C ASP A 81 -3.84 -17.22 -8.57
N ASP A 82 -4.21 -18.35 -7.96
CA ASP A 82 -3.52 -18.87 -6.78
C ASP A 82 -2.45 -19.89 -7.17
N MET A 83 -1.21 -19.42 -7.32
CA MET A 83 -0.06 -20.27 -7.63
C MET A 83 0.37 -21.13 -6.43
N ALA A 84 0.07 -20.73 -5.21
CA ALA A 84 0.43 -21.47 -4.00
C ALA A 84 -0.40 -22.76 -3.88
N CYS A 85 -1.67 -22.71 -4.28
CA CYS A 85 -2.59 -23.86 -4.29
C CYS A 85 -2.68 -24.57 -5.65
N ASN A 86 -1.89 -24.19 -6.66
CA ASN A 86 -1.94 -24.80 -7.97
C ASN A 86 -1.43 -26.27 -7.94
N PRO A 87 -2.14 -27.24 -8.55
CA PRO A 87 -1.68 -28.64 -8.58
C PRO A 87 -0.33 -28.86 -9.27
N ARG A 88 0.13 -27.91 -10.09
CA ARG A 88 1.45 -27.94 -10.74
C ARG A 88 2.58 -27.49 -9.81
N ASN A 89 2.26 -26.88 -8.67
CA ASN A 89 3.25 -26.37 -7.74
C ASN A 89 3.93 -27.54 -7.00
N PRO A 90 5.23 -27.79 -7.21
CA PRO A 90 5.96 -28.86 -6.52
C PRO A 90 6.19 -28.56 -5.02
N ARG A 91 5.87 -27.34 -4.58
CA ARG A 91 6.00 -26.84 -3.21
C ARG A 91 4.67 -26.21 -2.76
N PRO A 92 3.70 -27.04 -2.30
CA PRO A 92 2.38 -26.56 -1.92
C PRO A 92 2.43 -25.43 -0.89
N ALA A 93 1.50 -24.47 -1.00
CA ALA A 93 1.38 -23.32 -0.11
C ALA A 93 2.61 -22.37 -0.09
N THR A 94 3.45 -22.42 -1.13
CA THR A 94 4.62 -21.54 -1.25
C THR A 94 4.73 -20.90 -2.62
N ILE A 95 5.30 -19.69 -2.65
CA ILE A 95 5.67 -18.98 -3.87
C ILE A 95 7.09 -18.44 -3.70
N PHE A 96 7.96 -18.61 -4.71
CA PHE A 96 9.36 -18.20 -4.67
C PHE A 96 9.67 -17.23 -5.81
N ASN A 97 10.47 -16.22 -5.54
CA ASN A 97 10.88 -15.21 -6.52
C ASN A 97 12.35 -15.34 -6.96
N ASN A 98 13.05 -16.37 -6.46
CA ASN A 98 14.42 -16.69 -6.83
C ASN A 98 14.60 -18.21 -7.01
N ALA A 99 15.57 -18.59 -7.85
CA ALA A 99 15.80 -19.99 -8.24
C ALA A 99 16.41 -20.85 -7.11
N HIS A 100 16.79 -20.23 -6.00
CA HIS A 100 17.33 -20.91 -4.82
C HIS A 100 16.29 -21.08 -3.71
N GLU A 101 15.02 -20.75 -3.98
CA GLU A 101 13.90 -20.84 -3.04
C GLU A 101 14.19 -20.21 -1.66
N GLN A 102 15.02 -19.16 -1.61
CA GLN A 102 15.52 -18.63 -0.33
C GLN A 102 14.41 -17.99 0.51
N ILE A 103 13.38 -17.48 -0.17
CA ILE A 103 12.30 -16.71 0.45
C ILE A 103 10.96 -17.14 -0.13
N ASN A 104 10.09 -17.70 0.71
CA ASN A 104 8.66 -17.85 0.41
C ASN A 104 7.99 -16.46 0.50
N VAL A 105 7.53 -15.93 -0.64
CA VAL A 105 6.87 -14.62 -0.73
C VAL A 105 5.36 -14.69 -0.46
N TYR A 106 4.77 -15.89 -0.42
CA TYR A 106 3.36 -16.08 -0.04
C TYR A 106 3.21 -16.06 1.49
N GLY A 107 3.98 -16.86 2.23
CA GLY A 107 4.02 -16.85 3.70
C GLY A 107 2.66 -16.90 4.43
N ASP A 108 2.67 -16.74 5.76
CA ASP A 108 1.44 -16.70 6.57
C ASP A 108 0.89 -15.26 6.74
N ASP A 109 1.63 -14.26 6.27
CA ASP A 109 1.42 -12.84 6.57
C ASP A 109 0.91 -12.05 5.33
N VAL A 110 0.40 -12.75 4.31
CA VAL A 110 -0.17 -12.12 3.11
C VAL A 110 -1.68 -12.03 3.21
N GLU A 111 -2.19 -10.80 3.18
CA GLU A 111 -3.62 -10.51 3.09
C GLU A 111 -3.99 -10.19 1.64
N VAL A 112 -4.62 -11.15 0.96
CA VAL A 112 -5.14 -10.93 -0.40
C VAL A 112 -6.57 -10.42 -0.34
N ASP A 113 -6.80 -9.18 -0.80
CA ASP A 113 -8.10 -8.53 -0.80
C ASP A 113 -8.98 -9.01 -1.95
N TYR A 114 -8.49 -8.92 -3.19
CA TYR A 114 -9.23 -9.37 -4.37
C TYR A 114 -8.58 -10.63 -4.94
N ARG A 115 -9.35 -11.71 -5.04
CA ARG A 115 -8.86 -13.03 -5.44
C ARG A 115 -9.56 -13.52 -6.70
N GLY A 116 -8.79 -14.12 -7.61
CA GLY A 116 -9.36 -14.84 -8.73
C GLY A 116 -10.21 -13.92 -9.60
N TYR A 117 -11.48 -14.30 -9.80
CA TYR A 117 -12.44 -13.56 -10.62
C TYR A 117 -12.74 -12.15 -10.12
N GLU A 118 -12.46 -11.83 -8.84
CA GLU A 118 -12.62 -10.47 -8.34
C GLU A 118 -11.58 -9.48 -8.90
N VAL A 119 -10.49 -9.97 -9.49
CA VAL A 119 -9.46 -9.15 -10.14
C VAL A 119 -9.91 -8.78 -11.55
N SER A 120 -10.92 -7.91 -11.66
CA SER A 120 -11.47 -7.43 -12.92
C SER A 120 -11.15 -5.95 -13.15
N VAL A 121 -11.25 -5.50 -14.40
CA VAL A 121 -11.09 -4.07 -14.74
C VAL A 121 -12.12 -3.24 -13.98
N GLU A 122 -13.37 -3.70 -13.91
CA GLU A 122 -14.46 -3.03 -13.20
C GLU A 122 -14.12 -2.80 -11.72
N ASN A 123 -13.65 -3.83 -11.01
CA ASN A 123 -13.33 -3.73 -9.60
C ASN A 123 -12.12 -2.83 -9.35
N PHE A 124 -11.10 -2.91 -10.20
CA PHE A 124 -9.93 -2.04 -10.11
C PHE A 124 -10.29 -0.55 -10.31
N VAL A 125 -11.05 -0.22 -11.35
CA VAL A 125 -11.52 1.16 -11.60
C VAL A 125 -12.45 1.65 -10.48
N ARG A 126 -13.34 0.80 -9.96
CA ARG A 126 -14.21 1.16 -8.82
C ARG A 126 -13.41 1.40 -7.54
N LEU A 127 -12.38 0.61 -7.28
CA LEU A 127 -11.47 0.78 -6.15
C LEU A 127 -10.81 2.17 -6.22
N LEU A 128 -10.15 2.49 -7.35
CA LEU A 128 -9.48 3.78 -7.56
C LEU A 128 -10.45 4.96 -7.40
N THR A 129 -11.58 4.92 -8.10
CA THR A 129 -12.58 6.01 -8.09
C THR A 129 -13.43 6.06 -6.81
N GLY A 130 -13.30 5.07 -5.92
CA GLY A 130 -14.09 4.89 -4.71
C GLY A 130 -15.58 4.66 -4.95
N ARG A 131 -15.96 4.15 -6.11
CA ARG A 131 -17.34 3.82 -6.49
C ARG A 131 -17.67 2.36 -6.16
N VAL A 132 -17.44 1.98 -4.92
CA VAL A 132 -17.74 0.64 -4.41
C VAL A 132 -19.11 0.63 -3.70
N PRO A 133 -19.82 -0.52 -3.67
CA PRO A 133 -21.05 -0.67 -2.90
C PRO A 133 -20.93 -0.25 -1.42
N PRO A 134 -22.02 0.25 -0.79
CA PRO A 134 -21.99 0.69 0.61
C PRO A 134 -21.62 -0.39 1.63
N ASP A 135 -21.81 -1.66 1.28
CA ASP A 135 -21.54 -2.86 2.07
C ASP A 135 -20.15 -3.46 1.80
N THR A 136 -19.36 -2.93 0.86
CA THR A 136 -18.01 -3.42 0.58
C THR A 136 -17.15 -3.39 1.85
N PRO A 137 -16.46 -4.49 2.23
CA PRO A 137 -15.62 -4.52 3.43
C PRO A 137 -14.54 -3.45 3.41
N ARG A 138 -14.09 -3.01 4.59
CA ARG A 138 -13.05 -1.96 4.71
C ARG A 138 -11.74 -2.32 4.00
N SER A 139 -11.32 -3.59 4.07
CA SER A 139 -10.10 -4.08 3.41
C SER A 139 -10.17 -3.97 1.89
N LYS A 140 -11.36 -3.99 1.31
CA LYS A 140 -11.62 -3.78 -0.13
C LYS A 140 -11.91 -2.32 -0.49
N ARG A 141 -11.40 -1.36 0.27
CA ARG A 141 -11.59 0.07 0.00
C ARG A 141 -10.28 0.82 0.08
N LEU A 142 -9.99 1.58 -0.95
CA LEU A 142 -8.90 2.55 -0.96
C LEU A 142 -9.34 3.83 -0.21
N LEU A 143 -9.10 3.89 1.10
CA LEU A 143 -9.57 4.98 1.98
C LEU A 143 -8.56 6.14 2.04
N THR A 144 -8.16 6.62 0.87
CA THR A 144 -7.21 7.73 0.69
C THR A 144 -7.89 9.10 0.63
N ASP A 145 -7.11 10.13 0.87
CA ASP A 145 -7.49 11.54 0.88
C ASP A 145 -6.42 12.45 0.26
N GLU A 146 -6.62 13.76 0.34
CA GLU A 146 -5.72 14.79 -0.21
C GLU A 146 -4.33 14.84 0.44
N GLY A 147 -4.12 14.12 1.55
CA GLY A 147 -2.82 13.97 2.20
C GLY A 147 -2.17 12.61 1.95
N SER A 148 -2.79 11.73 1.17
CA SER A 148 -2.33 10.34 1.02
C SER A 148 -1.42 10.18 -0.21
N ASN A 149 -0.21 9.65 -0.03
CA ASN A 149 0.60 9.20 -1.18
C ASN A 149 0.23 7.76 -1.53
N ILE A 150 0.19 7.44 -2.83
CA ILE A 150 -0.25 6.11 -3.29
C ILE A 150 0.81 5.52 -4.21
N LEU A 151 1.31 4.34 -3.85
CA LEU A 151 2.04 3.46 -4.74
C LEU A 151 1.04 2.58 -5.51
N ILE A 152 1.05 2.64 -6.84
CA ILE A 152 0.28 1.72 -7.68
C ILE A 152 1.28 0.89 -8.47
N TYR A 153 1.28 -0.43 -8.27
CA TYR A 153 2.13 -1.37 -8.99
C TYR A 153 1.27 -2.38 -9.74
N LEU A 154 1.39 -2.39 -11.06
CA LEU A 154 0.70 -3.34 -11.94
C LEU A 154 1.72 -4.24 -12.63
N THR A 155 1.47 -5.55 -12.63
CA THR A 155 2.28 -6.53 -13.38
C THR A 155 1.36 -7.48 -14.14
N GLY A 156 1.73 -7.78 -15.38
CA GLY A 156 0.91 -8.62 -16.24
C GLY A 156 1.34 -8.58 -17.70
N HIS A 157 0.41 -8.98 -18.57
CA HIS A 157 0.58 -8.90 -20.02
C HIS A 157 -0.17 -7.70 -20.58
N GLY A 158 0.43 -7.02 -21.54
CA GLY A 158 -0.12 -5.82 -22.14
C GLY A 158 0.53 -5.53 -23.49
N GLY A 159 0.18 -4.39 -24.04
CA GLY A 159 0.68 -3.92 -25.32
C GLY A 159 0.49 -2.42 -25.43
N ASP A 160 0.53 -1.90 -26.67
CA ASP A 160 0.38 -0.47 -26.93
C ASP A 160 -1.02 0.02 -26.48
N GLY A 161 -1.06 0.71 -25.35
CA GLY A 161 -2.25 1.36 -24.81
C GLY A 161 -3.20 0.46 -24.03
N PHE A 162 -2.82 -0.78 -23.69
CA PHE A 162 -3.66 -1.66 -22.87
C PHE A 162 -2.88 -2.62 -21.95
N LEU A 163 -3.53 -3.05 -20.87
CA LEU A 163 -3.09 -4.12 -19.98
C LEU A 163 -4.22 -5.16 -19.83
N LYS A 164 -3.91 -6.43 -20.04
CA LYS A 164 -4.87 -7.53 -19.92
C LYS A 164 -5.15 -7.88 -18.47
N PHE A 165 -6.42 -8.13 -18.16
CA PHE A 165 -6.92 -8.70 -16.93
C PHE A 165 -7.50 -10.09 -17.20
N GLN A 166 -7.00 -11.08 -16.48
CA GLN A 166 -7.44 -12.47 -16.53
C GLN A 166 -7.43 -13.13 -17.92
N ASP A 167 -6.65 -12.61 -18.87
CA ASP A 167 -6.61 -13.05 -20.27
C ASP A 167 -7.96 -12.90 -21.02
N SER A 168 -8.89 -12.11 -20.48
CA SER A 168 -10.24 -11.93 -21.06
C SER A 168 -10.68 -10.47 -21.18
N GLU A 169 -10.25 -9.61 -20.28
CA GLU A 169 -10.57 -8.18 -20.26
C GLU A 169 -9.30 -7.36 -20.48
N GLU A 170 -9.45 -6.11 -20.88
CA GLU A 170 -8.34 -5.18 -21.07
C GLU A 170 -8.72 -3.84 -20.45
N ILE A 171 -7.82 -3.26 -19.66
CA ILE A 171 -7.90 -1.84 -19.27
C ILE A 171 -7.04 -1.04 -20.23
N THR A 172 -7.61 0.03 -20.78
CA THR A 172 -6.91 0.93 -21.70
C THR A 172 -6.17 2.04 -20.95
N SER A 173 -5.15 2.62 -21.59
CA SER A 173 -4.44 3.79 -21.07
C SER A 173 -5.36 5.00 -20.83
N GLN A 174 -6.42 5.14 -21.64
CA GLN A 174 -7.43 6.19 -21.47
C GLN A 174 -8.32 5.95 -20.25
N GLU A 175 -8.83 4.73 -20.06
CA GLU A 175 -9.66 4.40 -18.88
C GLU A 175 -8.87 4.56 -17.59
N LEU A 176 -7.59 4.20 -17.59
CA LEU A 176 -6.70 4.40 -16.45
C LEU A 176 -6.47 5.90 -16.18
N ALA A 177 -6.21 6.70 -17.21
CA ALA A 177 -6.07 8.15 -17.08
C ALA A 177 -7.34 8.80 -16.49
N ASP A 178 -8.51 8.42 -17.00
CA ASP A 178 -9.80 8.96 -16.53
C ASP A 178 -10.14 8.50 -15.11
N ALA A 179 -9.68 7.32 -14.68
CA ALA A 179 -9.81 6.87 -13.30
C ALA A 179 -8.94 7.70 -12.36
N LEU A 180 -7.69 7.98 -12.72
CA LEU A 180 -6.78 8.83 -11.95
C LEU A 180 -7.27 10.28 -11.89
N GLU A 181 -7.84 10.80 -12.98
CA GLU A 181 -8.48 12.13 -12.96
C GLU A 181 -9.65 12.19 -11.99
N GLN A 182 -10.49 11.17 -11.97
CA GLN A 182 -11.57 11.13 -10.98
C GLN A 182 -11.06 11.03 -9.55
N MET A 183 -9.88 10.45 -9.31
CA MET A 183 -9.25 10.49 -8.00
C MET A 183 -8.79 11.91 -7.65
N TRP A 184 -8.21 12.63 -8.61
CA TRP A 184 -7.76 14.01 -8.44
C TRP A 184 -8.91 14.95 -8.12
N GLU A 185 -9.97 14.94 -8.92
CA GLU A 185 -11.17 15.78 -8.74
C GLU A 185 -11.87 15.49 -7.40
N LYS A 186 -11.81 14.25 -6.93
CA LYS A 186 -12.35 13.84 -5.61
C LYS A 186 -11.36 14.02 -4.48
N ARG A 187 -10.18 14.58 -4.74
CA ARG A 187 -9.10 14.81 -3.77
C ARG A 187 -8.73 13.56 -2.98
N ARG A 188 -8.51 12.45 -3.69
CA ARG A 188 -8.21 11.13 -3.12
C ARG A 188 -6.72 10.81 -3.06
N TYR A 189 -5.85 11.74 -3.44
CA TYR A 189 -4.42 11.58 -3.30
C TYR A 189 -3.71 12.93 -3.18
N ASN A 190 -2.54 12.91 -2.55
CA ASN A 190 -1.55 13.97 -2.58
C ASN A 190 -0.60 13.77 -3.77
N GLU A 191 0.06 12.61 -3.83
CA GLU A 191 0.98 12.18 -4.89
C GLU A 191 0.76 10.70 -5.24
N ILE A 192 0.93 10.34 -6.52
CA ILE A 192 0.91 8.94 -6.98
C ILE A 192 2.28 8.59 -7.54
N PHE A 193 2.81 7.43 -7.12
CA PHE A 193 3.88 6.76 -7.82
C PHE A 193 3.32 5.53 -8.54
N PHE A 194 3.30 5.58 -9.86
CA PHE A 194 2.74 4.55 -10.72
C PHE A 194 3.86 3.73 -11.37
N ILE A 195 3.86 2.43 -11.12
CA ILE A 195 4.81 1.46 -11.68
C ILE A 195 4.04 0.45 -12.48
N ILE A 196 4.48 0.18 -13.70
CA ILE A 196 3.87 -0.84 -14.54
C ILE A 196 4.95 -1.73 -15.19
N ASP A 197 4.83 -3.04 -14.94
CA ASP A 197 5.73 -4.06 -15.48
C ASP A 197 4.99 -4.96 -16.49
N THR A 198 5.12 -4.62 -17.78
CA THR A 198 4.50 -5.32 -18.92
C THR A 198 5.21 -4.96 -20.23
N CYS A 199 4.92 -5.66 -21.34
CA CYS A 199 5.33 -5.21 -22.68
C CYS A 199 4.68 -3.88 -23.04
N GLN A 200 5.43 -3.04 -23.76
CA GLN A 200 5.06 -1.68 -24.19
C GLN A 200 4.50 -0.80 -23.05
N ALA A 201 5.03 -1.00 -21.85
CA ALA A 201 4.51 -0.45 -20.60
C ALA A 201 4.37 1.08 -20.59
N SER A 202 5.26 1.82 -21.26
CA SER A 202 5.21 3.29 -21.26
C SER A 202 3.92 3.85 -21.86
N SER A 203 3.30 3.15 -22.82
CA SER A 203 2.05 3.56 -23.45
C SER A 203 0.90 3.75 -22.44
N MET A 204 0.96 3.05 -21.30
CA MET A 204 -0.11 3.05 -20.31
C MET A 204 -0.22 4.36 -19.52
N TYR A 205 0.89 5.11 -19.37
CA TYR A 205 0.87 6.40 -18.68
C TYR A 205 0.89 7.59 -19.62
N GLU A 206 1.02 7.41 -20.93
CA GLU A 206 1.10 8.52 -21.91
C GLU A 206 -0.15 9.40 -21.89
N LYS A 207 -1.31 8.80 -21.59
CA LYS A 207 -2.59 9.51 -21.51
C LYS A 207 -2.86 10.15 -20.15
N PHE A 208 -1.98 10.04 -19.16
CA PHE A 208 -2.19 10.72 -17.88
C PHE A 208 -2.17 12.25 -18.07
N TYR A 209 -3.12 12.93 -17.45
CA TYR A 209 -3.23 14.39 -17.50
C TYR A 209 -3.46 15.02 -16.11
N SER A 210 -3.70 14.21 -15.08
CA SER A 210 -3.84 14.65 -13.71
C SER A 210 -2.48 14.97 -13.08
N PRO A 211 -2.38 16.00 -12.24
CA PRO A 211 -1.11 16.41 -11.65
C PRO A 211 -0.66 15.48 -10.52
N ASN A 212 0.58 15.67 -10.08
CA ASN A 212 1.24 14.99 -8.95
C ASN A 212 1.41 13.48 -9.15
N ILE A 213 1.66 13.05 -10.39
CA ILE A 213 1.90 11.65 -10.75
C ILE A 213 3.32 11.48 -11.27
N LEU A 214 4.12 10.67 -10.59
CA LEU A 214 5.38 10.14 -11.11
C LEU A 214 5.11 8.74 -11.66
N ALA A 215 5.53 8.45 -12.89
CA ALA A 215 5.30 7.13 -13.48
C ALA A 215 6.58 6.51 -14.03
N THR A 216 6.69 5.19 -13.92
CA THR A 216 7.76 4.40 -14.52
C THR A 216 7.24 3.10 -15.11
N ALA A 217 7.87 2.65 -16.18
CA ALA A 217 7.48 1.49 -16.98
C ALA A 217 8.70 0.59 -17.23
N SER A 218 8.49 -0.72 -17.24
CA SER A 218 9.56 -1.69 -17.52
C SER A 218 10.06 -1.67 -18.98
N SER A 219 9.25 -1.19 -19.93
CA SER A 219 9.64 -1.06 -21.34
C SER A 219 9.00 0.15 -22.03
N LEU A 220 9.63 0.61 -23.13
CA LEU A 220 9.06 1.64 -24.01
C LEU A 220 8.11 1.02 -25.06
N VAL A 221 7.31 1.88 -25.72
CA VAL A 221 6.50 1.48 -26.88
C VAL A 221 7.38 0.82 -27.94
N GLY A 222 6.94 -0.32 -28.47
CA GLY A 222 7.70 -1.14 -29.41
C GLY A 222 8.75 -2.08 -28.77
N GLU A 223 8.89 -2.10 -27.43
CA GLU A 223 9.77 -3.03 -26.72
C GLU A 223 8.98 -3.99 -25.81
N ASP A 224 9.42 -5.24 -25.77
CA ASP A 224 8.94 -6.24 -24.81
C ASP A 224 9.54 -6.03 -23.42
N SER A 225 8.80 -6.39 -22.37
CA SER A 225 9.38 -6.65 -21.05
C SER A 225 9.71 -8.13 -20.93
N LEU A 226 10.84 -8.47 -20.31
CA LEU A 226 11.35 -9.83 -20.29
C LEU A 226 11.38 -10.43 -18.89
N SER A 227 11.18 -11.74 -18.85
CA SER A 227 11.37 -12.57 -17.68
C SER A 227 12.86 -12.83 -17.40
N HIS A 228 13.21 -13.14 -16.13
CA HIS A 228 14.61 -13.31 -15.72
C HIS A 228 14.98 -14.77 -15.40
N HIS A 229 14.47 -15.33 -14.30
CA HIS A 229 14.88 -16.64 -13.79
C HIS A 229 13.89 -17.72 -14.21
N VAL A 230 14.39 -18.87 -14.65
CA VAL A 230 13.62 -20.11 -14.79
C VAL A 230 13.96 -21.00 -13.60
N ASP A 231 12.94 -21.53 -12.95
CA ASP A 231 13.11 -22.58 -11.96
C ASP A 231 12.78 -23.93 -12.60
N SER A 232 13.70 -24.89 -12.54
CA SER A 232 13.54 -26.19 -13.20
C SER A 232 12.56 -27.11 -12.47
N ALA A 233 12.35 -26.92 -11.17
CA ALA A 233 11.36 -27.68 -10.40
C ALA A 233 9.94 -27.15 -10.65
N ILE A 234 9.78 -25.83 -10.68
CA ILE A 234 8.48 -25.16 -10.96
C ILE A 234 8.16 -25.22 -12.47
N GLY A 235 9.19 -25.23 -13.33
CA GLY A 235 9.10 -25.44 -14.78
C GLY A 235 8.73 -24.20 -15.59
N VAL A 236 8.75 -23.01 -14.98
CA VAL A 236 8.38 -21.74 -15.61
C VAL A 236 9.28 -20.60 -15.13
N TYR A 237 9.15 -19.42 -15.75
CA TYR A 237 9.79 -18.21 -15.23
C TYR A 237 9.14 -17.76 -13.93
N ILE A 238 9.95 -17.38 -12.96
CA ILE A 238 9.51 -17.06 -11.58
C ILE A 238 9.55 -15.57 -11.23
N ILE A 239 10.19 -14.74 -12.04
CA ILE A 239 10.27 -13.30 -11.82
C ILE A 239 10.56 -12.55 -13.13
N ASP A 240 10.06 -11.32 -13.25
CA ASP A 240 10.41 -10.42 -14.36
C ASP A 240 11.69 -9.62 -14.10
N ARG A 241 12.42 -9.27 -15.17
CA ARG A 241 13.72 -8.59 -15.07
C ARG A 241 13.63 -7.27 -14.35
N TYR A 242 12.70 -6.42 -14.75
CA TYR A 242 12.52 -5.11 -14.14
C TYR A 242 12.23 -5.25 -12.65
N THR A 243 11.26 -6.09 -12.30
CA THR A 243 10.90 -6.35 -10.90
C THR A 243 12.06 -6.95 -10.09
N TYR A 244 12.88 -7.84 -10.66
CA TYR A 244 14.07 -8.36 -9.99
C TYR A 244 15.03 -7.25 -9.54
N TYR A 245 15.37 -6.31 -10.42
CA TYR A 245 16.28 -5.20 -10.09
C TYR A 245 15.63 -4.16 -9.16
N VAL A 246 14.32 -3.94 -9.27
CA VAL A 246 13.55 -3.15 -8.31
C VAL A 246 13.66 -3.76 -6.91
N LEU A 247 13.48 -5.07 -6.77
CA LEU A 247 13.58 -5.75 -5.48
C LEU A 247 15.01 -5.72 -4.94
N GLU A 248 16.03 -5.94 -5.77
CA GLU A 248 17.44 -5.83 -5.37
C GLU A 248 17.74 -4.45 -4.75
N PHE A 249 17.20 -3.39 -5.33
CA PHE A 249 17.27 -2.05 -4.74
C PHE A 249 16.52 -1.96 -3.41
N LEU A 250 15.26 -2.41 -3.37
CA LEU A 250 14.40 -2.31 -2.18
C LEU A 250 14.88 -3.16 -1.00
N GLU A 251 15.60 -4.26 -1.22
CA GLU A 251 16.25 -5.06 -0.17
C GLU A 251 17.28 -4.25 0.63
N ASN A 252 17.87 -3.23 0.01
CA ASN A 252 18.84 -2.33 0.62
C ASN A 252 18.21 -1.03 1.15
N VAL A 253 16.88 -0.92 1.13
CA VAL A 253 16.13 0.21 1.68
C VAL A 253 15.61 -0.13 3.06
N HIS A 254 15.88 0.76 4.02
CA HIS A 254 15.36 0.71 5.37
C HIS A 254 14.44 1.92 5.64
N PRO A 255 13.60 1.89 6.69
CA PRO A 255 12.68 3.00 7.00
C PRO A 255 13.34 4.38 7.17
N ASN A 256 14.62 4.43 7.57
CA ASN A 256 15.42 5.65 7.71
C ASN A 256 16.34 5.93 6.50
N SER A 257 16.14 5.20 5.40
CA SER A 257 16.96 5.32 4.19
C SER A 257 16.80 6.70 3.56
N LYS A 258 17.93 7.26 3.09
CA LYS A 258 17.96 8.51 2.33
C LYS A 258 17.99 8.29 0.82
N ARG A 259 17.76 7.04 0.38
CA ARG A 259 17.73 6.70 -1.04
C ARG A 259 16.61 7.44 -1.75
N THR A 260 16.88 7.90 -2.96
CA THR A 260 15.99 8.82 -3.67
C THR A 260 15.15 8.12 -4.73
N MET A 261 14.08 8.79 -5.17
CA MET A 261 13.31 8.36 -6.32
C MET A 261 14.17 8.30 -7.60
N SER A 262 15.12 9.22 -7.76
CA SER A 262 16.03 9.20 -8.91
C SER A 262 16.89 7.94 -8.98
N GLU A 263 17.43 7.50 -7.83
CA GLU A 263 18.14 6.21 -7.75
C GLU A 263 17.22 5.04 -8.09
N PHE A 264 15.99 5.04 -7.57
CA PHE A 264 14.98 4.02 -7.89
C PHE A 264 14.67 3.97 -9.40
N LEU A 265 14.53 5.12 -10.05
CA LEU A 265 14.22 5.19 -11.48
C LEU A 265 15.37 4.70 -12.38
N ALA A 266 16.57 4.53 -11.83
CA ALA A 266 17.77 4.07 -12.53
C ALA A 266 18.14 2.60 -12.24
N VAL A 267 17.35 1.87 -11.45
CA VAL A 267 17.70 0.52 -10.96
C VAL A 267 17.90 -0.52 -12.07
N CYS A 268 17.23 -0.34 -13.21
CA CYS A 268 17.31 -1.29 -14.30
C CYS A 268 17.78 -0.62 -15.59
N PRO A 269 19.10 -0.50 -15.81
CA PRO A 269 19.61 -0.02 -17.09
C PRO A 269 19.27 -0.99 -18.22
N LYS A 270 19.29 -0.51 -19.47
CA LYS A 270 18.96 -1.32 -20.65
C LYS A 270 19.78 -2.60 -20.77
N SER A 271 21.03 -2.61 -20.33
CA SER A 271 21.88 -3.81 -20.30
C SER A 271 21.39 -4.90 -19.34
N ALA A 272 20.67 -4.52 -18.28
CA ALA A 272 20.15 -5.41 -17.25
C ALA A 272 18.72 -5.86 -17.57
N CYS A 273 17.85 -4.90 -17.90
CA CYS A 273 16.44 -5.16 -18.25
C CYS A 273 16.28 -5.80 -19.64
N LEU A 274 17.22 -5.56 -20.56
CA LEU A 274 17.10 -5.85 -22.00
C LEU A 274 15.93 -5.14 -22.69
N SER A 275 15.26 -4.25 -21.96
CA SER A 275 14.28 -3.26 -22.37
C SER A 275 14.68 -1.91 -21.79
N THR A 276 14.12 -0.83 -22.31
CA THR A 276 14.38 0.53 -21.85
C THR A 276 13.33 0.93 -20.82
N VAL A 277 13.75 1.18 -19.58
CA VAL A 277 12.84 1.69 -18.54
C VAL A 277 12.33 3.08 -18.94
N GLY A 278 11.01 3.19 -19.05
CA GLY A 278 10.32 4.45 -19.29
C GLY A 278 10.11 5.22 -17.99
N VAL A 279 10.22 6.54 -18.04
CA VAL A 279 9.91 7.41 -16.91
C VAL A 279 9.17 8.65 -17.39
N ARG A 280 8.05 8.96 -16.75
CA ARG A 280 7.28 10.19 -16.99
C ARG A 280 7.31 11.08 -15.75
N ARG A 281 7.83 12.30 -15.90
CA ARG A 281 8.10 13.24 -14.79
C ARG A 281 7.35 14.58 -14.91
N ASP A 282 6.80 14.91 -16.07
CA ASP A 282 6.15 16.20 -16.35
C ASP A 282 4.96 16.52 -15.43
N LEU A 283 4.26 15.49 -14.95
CA LEU A 283 3.13 15.62 -14.03
C LEU A 283 3.57 15.70 -12.55
N PHE A 284 4.84 15.39 -12.23
CA PHE A 284 5.35 15.36 -10.87
C PHE A 284 6.17 16.62 -10.56
N LYS A 285 5.70 17.43 -9.60
CA LYS A 285 6.27 18.76 -9.35
C LYS A 285 7.60 18.73 -8.58
N ARG A 286 7.82 17.70 -7.76
CA ARG A 286 9.02 17.59 -6.91
C ARG A 286 10.18 17.05 -7.72
N ASP A 287 11.38 17.48 -7.36
CA ASP A 287 12.63 16.97 -7.92
C ASP A 287 12.91 15.54 -7.41
N PRO A 288 12.90 14.50 -8.27
CA PRO A 288 13.12 13.11 -7.85
C PRO A 288 14.48 12.86 -7.17
N ASP A 289 15.49 13.72 -7.39
CA ASP A 289 16.78 13.65 -6.71
C ASP A 289 16.69 14.00 -5.22
N LYS A 290 15.59 14.64 -4.80
CA LYS A 290 15.35 15.08 -3.42
C LYS A 290 14.18 14.36 -2.74
N VAL A 291 13.42 13.56 -3.48
CA VAL A 291 12.31 12.77 -2.93
C VAL A 291 12.83 11.43 -2.40
N PRO A 292 12.71 11.14 -1.10
CA PRO A 292 13.04 9.83 -0.56
C PRO A 292 12.12 8.74 -1.11
N ILE A 293 12.64 7.54 -1.36
CA ILE A 293 11.84 6.38 -1.76
C ILE A 293 10.78 6.00 -0.70
N THR A 294 11.07 6.30 0.57
CA THR A 294 10.18 6.06 1.70
C THR A 294 8.90 6.90 1.65
N ASP A 295 8.86 7.96 0.84
CA ASP A 295 7.63 8.75 0.62
C ASP A 295 6.52 7.95 -0.07
N PHE A 296 6.85 6.82 -0.73
CA PHE A 296 5.87 5.93 -1.37
C PHE A 296 5.90 4.50 -0.81
N PHE A 297 7.07 3.98 -0.46
CA PHE A 297 7.21 2.60 0.02
C PHE A 297 7.20 2.45 1.55
N GLY A 298 7.43 3.53 2.30
CA GLY A 298 7.62 3.49 3.75
C GLY A 298 6.39 3.88 4.57
N SER A 299 6.38 3.55 5.85
CA SER A 299 5.40 4.10 6.79
C SER A 299 5.69 5.57 7.08
N VAL A 300 4.67 6.42 7.11
CA VAL A 300 4.76 7.77 7.66
C VAL A 300 4.67 7.67 9.19
N ARG A 301 5.80 7.41 9.85
CA ARG A 301 5.91 7.43 11.31
C ARG A 301 7.11 8.29 11.71
N PRO A 302 6.90 9.48 12.29
CA PRO A 302 8.00 10.21 12.91
C PRO A 302 8.46 9.43 14.14
N VAL A 303 9.58 8.71 14.03
CA VAL A 303 10.19 7.97 15.13
C VAL A 303 11.42 8.75 15.60
N ILE A 304 11.38 9.25 16.84
CA ILE A 304 12.54 9.82 17.53
C ILE A 304 13.06 8.76 18.50
N ILE A 305 14.29 8.33 18.30
CA ILE A 305 14.97 7.44 19.23
C ILE A 305 15.63 8.34 20.29
N THR A 306 15.22 8.19 21.56
CA THR A 306 15.86 8.86 22.69
C THR A 306 16.36 7.83 23.70
N THR A 307 17.51 8.13 24.30
CA THR A 307 18.06 7.40 25.45
C THR A 307 17.59 7.96 26.78
N ASP A 308 16.94 9.12 26.76
CA ASP A 308 16.45 9.77 27.96
C ASP A 308 15.14 9.11 28.43
N PRO A 309 14.95 8.92 29.75
CA PRO A 309 13.71 8.41 30.28
C PRO A 309 12.57 9.38 29.93
N ILE A 310 11.62 8.91 29.11
CA ILE A 310 10.38 9.64 28.83
C ILE A 310 9.39 9.28 29.92
N ASP A 311 8.96 10.27 30.71
CA ASP A 311 7.79 10.14 31.57
C ASP A 311 6.53 10.10 30.69
N ILE A 312 6.01 8.89 30.45
CA ILE A 312 4.71 8.70 29.79
C ILE A 312 3.64 9.14 30.80
N LEU A 313 3.21 10.40 30.70
CA LEU A 313 2.05 10.87 31.44
C LEU A 313 0.86 9.97 31.09
N ASP A 314 0.21 9.44 32.13
CA ASP A 314 -0.96 8.56 32.03
C ASP A 314 -1.93 9.08 30.96
N THR A 315 -2.28 8.20 30.01
CA THR A 315 -3.21 8.55 28.94
C THR A 315 -4.48 9.09 29.58
N PRO A 316 -5.00 10.28 29.20
CA PRO A 316 -6.17 10.83 29.84
C PRO A 316 -7.31 9.83 29.68
N LYS A 317 -7.70 9.20 30.81
CA LYS A 317 -8.82 8.26 30.85
C LYS A 317 -10.00 8.95 30.18
N ARG A 318 -10.47 8.39 29.06
CA ARG A 318 -11.62 8.88 28.31
C ARG A 318 -12.72 9.25 29.30
N LYS A 319 -12.99 10.55 29.48
CA LYS A 319 -14.07 11.01 30.37
C LYS A 319 -15.34 10.31 29.91
N LYS A 320 -15.86 9.39 30.73
CA LYS A 320 -17.21 8.84 30.51
C LYS A 320 -18.14 10.06 30.50
N LYS A 321 -18.79 10.32 29.36
CA LYS A 321 -19.91 11.28 29.33
C LYS A 321 -20.85 10.90 30.47
N PRO A 322 -21.35 11.86 31.27
CA PRO A 322 -22.37 11.54 32.26
C PRO A 322 -23.55 10.90 31.54
N GLU A 323 -23.90 9.69 31.93
CA GLU A 323 -25.13 9.04 31.50
C GLU A 323 -26.30 9.91 31.93
N ASN A 324 -27.05 10.44 30.97
CA ASN A 324 -28.36 11.03 31.23
C ASN A 324 -29.28 9.92 31.77
N LYS A 325 -29.42 9.86 33.10
CA LYS A 325 -30.33 8.96 33.83
C LYS A 325 -31.82 9.32 33.67
N THR A 326 -32.26 9.69 32.48
CA THR A 326 -33.67 10.05 32.21
C THR A 326 -34.28 9.40 30.97
N LYS A 327 -33.71 8.30 30.48
CA LYS A 327 -34.46 7.39 29.60
C LYS A 327 -34.44 5.99 30.18
N SER A 328 -35.60 5.55 30.65
CA SER A 328 -35.90 4.16 30.96
C SER A 328 -35.42 3.28 29.79
N PRO A 329 -34.73 2.15 30.03
CA PRO A 329 -34.24 1.32 28.96
C PRO A 329 -35.45 0.74 28.22
N VAL A 330 -35.64 1.15 26.97
CA VAL A 330 -36.53 0.42 26.06
C VAL A 330 -35.92 -0.96 25.89
N LYS A 331 -36.58 -1.99 26.42
CA LYS A 331 -36.17 -3.39 26.30
C LYS A 331 -36.20 -3.74 24.81
N ARG A 332 -35.05 -3.67 24.14
CA ARG A 332 -34.90 -4.09 22.74
C ARG A 332 -34.47 -5.55 22.76
N GLU A 333 -35.37 -6.43 22.35
CA GLU A 333 -35.05 -7.82 22.07
C GLU A 333 -34.52 -7.94 20.63
N TYR A 334 -33.56 -8.83 20.43
CA TYR A 334 -33.07 -9.18 19.10
C TYR A 334 -34.16 -9.94 18.35
N LEU A 335 -34.46 -9.51 17.13
CA LEU A 335 -35.31 -10.29 16.23
C LEU A 335 -34.57 -11.61 15.91
N PRO A 336 -35.27 -12.76 15.95
CA PRO A 336 -34.67 -14.03 15.60
C PRO A 336 -34.15 -13.99 14.17
N GLN A 337 -32.93 -14.48 13.97
CA GLN A 337 -32.15 -14.38 12.73
C GLN A 337 -32.75 -15.16 11.54
N PHE A 338 -33.78 -15.98 11.78
CA PHE A 338 -34.50 -16.72 10.75
C PHE A 338 -36.03 -16.70 10.99
N PRO A 339 -36.85 -16.60 9.93
CA PRO A 339 -38.31 -16.68 10.03
C PRO A 339 -38.75 -18.10 10.41
N VAL A 340 -38.93 -18.34 11.71
CA VAL A 340 -39.33 -19.65 12.28
C VAL A 340 -40.72 -20.11 11.80
N HIS A 341 -41.52 -19.20 11.22
CA HIS A 341 -42.82 -19.50 10.62
C HIS A 341 -42.73 -20.19 9.25
N LEU A 342 -41.54 -20.23 8.63
CA LEU A 342 -41.31 -20.94 7.36
C LEU A 342 -40.79 -22.38 7.54
N VAL A 343 -40.47 -22.78 8.77
CA VAL A 343 -40.16 -24.18 9.09
C VAL A 343 -41.45 -24.83 9.58
N SER A 344 -42.31 -25.23 8.65
CA SER A 344 -43.45 -26.08 8.97
C SER A 344 -42.95 -27.41 9.52
N ASN A 345 -43.51 -27.79 10.68
CA ASN A 345 -43.37 -29.12 11.27
C ASN A 345 -43.83 -30.18 10.27
N THR A 346 -42.91 -30.87 9.60
CA THR A 346 -43.14 -32.23 9.12
C THR A 346 -42.91 -33.19 10.28
N LYS A 347 -43.91 -33.27 11.16
CA LYS A 347 -44.16 -34.45 12.01
C LYS A 347 -45.64 -34.84 11.90
N THR A 348 -45.90 -35.79 11.03
CA THR A 348 -46.97 -36.79 11.08
C THR A 348 -46.25 -38.09 10.75
N GLY A 349 -46.21 -39.07 11.64
CA GLY A 349 -47.35 -39.90 12.00
C GLY A 349 -47.11 -41.25 11.35
#